data_AF-A0A1E1WC73-F1
#
_entry.id   AF-A0A1E1WC73-F1
#
_cell.length_a   1.000
_cell.length_b   1.000
_cell.length_c   1.000
_cell.angle_alpha   90.00
_cell.angle_beta   90.00
_cell.angle_gamma   90.00
#
_symmetry.space_group_name_H-M   'P 1'
#
loop_
_entity.id
_entity.type
_entity.pdbx_description
1 polymer ?
#
loop_
_entity_poly.entity_id
_entity_poly.type
_entity_poly.pdbx_seq_one_letter_code
_entity_poly.pdbx_strand_id
1 'polypeptide(L)'
;PERRSLRVREHAVLGPYVDGLSQLAVTSFNDIDNLMTEGNKSRTVAATNMNSESSRSHAVFSVVLTQTLTDTATGVTGEKVARLSLVDLAGSERAVKTGAVGDRLKEGS
;
A
#
# COMPACT_ATOMS: atom_id res chain seq x y z
N PRO A 1 0.97 19.03 2.06
CA PRO A 1 0.36 18.33 3.22
C PRO A 1 1.45 17.65 4.06
N GLU A 2 1.54 17.94 5.35
CA GLU A 2 2.52 17.31 6.24
C GLU A 2 2.34 15.79 6.25
N ARG A 3 3.42 15.05 5.99
CA ARG A 3 3.44 13.59 6.10
C ARG A 3 3.48 13.20 7.57
N ARG A 4 2.31 13.06 8.18
CA ARG A 4 2.18 12.50 9.52
C ARG A 4 2.46 10.99 9.44
N SER A 5 3.39 10.49 10.24
CA SER A 5 3.60 9.04 10.37
C SER A 5 2.31 8.39 10.85
N LEU A 6 1.75 7.52 10.03
CA LEU A 6 0.55 6.75 10.36
C LEU A 6 0.92 5.60 11.30
N ARG A 7 0.00 5.23 12.20
CA ARG A 7 0.24 4.20 13.20
C ARG A 7 -0.44 2.90 12.80
N VAL A 8 0.25 1.78 12.97
CA VAL A 8 -0.37 0.46 12.87
C VAL A 8 -1.11 0.17 14.17
N ARG A 9 -2.32 -0.38 14.04
CA ARG A 9 -3.21 -0.80 15.13
C ARG A 9 -3.79 -2.18 14.82
N GLU A 10 -4.45 -2.79 15.80
CA GLU A 10 -5.07 -4.11 15.66
C GLU A 10 -6.57 -4.04 15.95
N HIS A 11 -7.38 -4.61 15.06
CA HIS A 11 -8.83 -4.76 15.23
C HIS A 11 -9.15 -6.21 15.56
N ALA A 12 -9.99 -6.43 16.59
CA ALA A 12 -10.30 -7.78 17.11
C ALA A 12 -10.79 -8.78 16.06
N VAL A 13 -11.42 -8.30 14.99
CA VAL A 13 -11.97 -9.14 13.90
C VAL A 13 -11.20 -8.99 12.58
N LEU A 14 -10.64 -7.82 12.30
CA LEU A 14 -10.08 -7.49 10.98
C LEU A 14 -8.55 -7.62 10.95
N GLY A 15 -7.92 -7.82 12.11
CA GLY A 15 -6.48 -7.87 12.26
C GLY A 15 -5.82 -6.49 12.15
N PRO A 16 -4.53 -6.43 11.78
CA PRO A 16 -3.77 -5.19 11.75
C PRO A 16 -4.28 -4.22 10.66
N TYR A 17 -4.33 -2.93 10.99
CA TYR A 17 -4.70 -1.85 10.07
C TYR A 17 -3.88 -0.58 10.34
N VAL A 18 -3.83 0.31 9.35
CA VAL A 18 -3.11 1.59 9.46
C VAL A 18 -4.11 2.70 9.79
N ASP A 19 -3.98 3.27 10.99
CA ASP A 19 -4.82 4.36 11.48
C ASP A 19 -4.56 5.65 10.69
N GLY A 20 -5.62 6.27 10.19
CA GLY A 20 -5.56 7.47 9.36
C GLY A 20 -5.11 7.22 7.90
N LEU A 21 -4.97 5.95 7.47
CA LEU A 21 -4.75 5.64 6.06
C LEU A 21 -6.00 5.95 5.25
N SER A 22 -5.85 6.84 4.26
CA SER A 22 -6.94 7.23 3.37
C SER A 22 -7.50 6.03 2.61
N GLN A 23 -8.83 5.91 2.58
CA GLN A 23 -9.56 5.00 1.71
C GLN A 23 -10.41 5.83 0.76
N LEU A 24 -10.26 5.57 -0.54
CA LEU A 24 -10.90 6.35 -1.59
C LEU A 24 -11.83 5.45 -2.37
N ALA A 25 -13.08 5.87 -2.53
CA ALA A 25 -14.06 5.14 -3.32
C ALA A 25 -13.70 5.21 -4.80
N VAL A 26 -13.84 4.09 -5.49
CA VAL A 26 -13.57 3.94 -6.92
C VAL A 26 -14.73 3.22 -7.58
N THR A 27 -15.04 3.58 -8.82
CA THR A 27 -16.13 2.96 -9.60
C THR A 27 -15.65 2.38 -10.93
N SER A 28 -14.41 2.69 -11.32
CA SER A 28 -13.82 2.22 -12.57
C SER A 28 -12.35 1.85 -12.39
N PHE A 29 -11.82 1.09 -13.35
CA PHE A 29 -10.39 0.84 -13.46
C PHE A 29 -9.57 2.13 -13.57
N ASN A 30 -10.09 3.12 -14.32
CA ASN A 30 -9.43 4.41 -14.50
C ASN A 30 -9.25 5.15 -13.16
N ASP A 31 -10.23 5.05 -12.25
CA ASP A 31 -10.10 5.63 -10.91
C ASP A 31 -8.96 4.97 -10.13
N ILE A 32 -8.86 3.63 -10.21
CA ILE A 32 -7.80 2.86 -9.56
C ILE A 32 -6.43 3.25 -10.12
N ASP A 33 -6.30 3.34 -11.44
CA ASP A 33 -5.05 3.69 -12.14
C ASP A 33 -4.58 5.11 -11.79
N ASN A 34 -5.51 6.07 -11.72
CA ASN A 34 -5.21 7.44 -11.28
C ASN A 34 -4.70 7.48 -9.84
N LEU A 35 -5.33 6.74 -8.92
CA LEU A 35 -4.90 6.66 -7.52
C LEU A 35 -3.53 5.99 -7.37
N MET A 36 -3.27 4.96 -8.16
CA MET A 36 -1.97 4.30 -8.19
C MET A 36 -0.87 5.24 -8.69
N THR A 37 -1.15 5.98 -9.77
CA THR A 37 -0.24 6.99 -10.32
C THR A 37 0.06 8.09 -9.31
N GLU A 38 -0.95 8.60 -8.61
CA GLU A 38 -0.78 9.64 -7.59
C GLU A 38 0.00 9.14 -6.37
N GLY A 39 -0.29 7.91 -5.93
CA GLY A 39 0.47 7.24 -4.87
C GLY A 39 1.95 7.09 -5.22
N ASN A 40 2.25 6.72 -6.46
CA ASN A 40 3.63 6.60 -6.94
C ASN A 40 4.34 7.96 -7.01
N LYS A 41 3.70 9.03 -7.52
CA LYS A 41 4.30 10.39 -7.47
C LYS A 41 4.63 10.82 -6.04
N SER A 42 3.72 10.54 -5.11
CA SER A 42 3.92 10.82 -3.69
C SER A 42 5.07 9.99 -3.09
N ARG A 43 5.29 8.77 -3.57
CA ARG A 43 6.45 7.93 -3.21
C ARG A 43 7.76 8.56 -3.71
N THR A 44 7.79 9.02 -4.96
CA THR A 44 8.98 9.66 -5.58
C THR A 44 9.43 10.90 -4.81
N VAL A 45 8.52 11.81 -4.42
CA VAL A 45 8.87 13.07 -3.73
C VAL A 45 9.39 12.85 -2.29
N ALA A 46 9.10 11.70 -1.67
CA ALA A 46 9.64 11.37 -0.33
C ALA A 46 11.11 10.98 -0.34
N ALA A 47 11.56 10.35 -1.42
CA ALA A 47 12.92 9.89 -1.59
C ALA A 47 13.70 10.96 -2.36
N THR A 48 14.68 11.59 -1.71
CA THR A 48 15.51 12.63 -2.33
C THR A 48 16.19 12.16 -3.63
N ASN A 49 16.32 13.10 -4.56
CA ASN A 49 16.54 13.03 -6.01
C ASN A 49 17.80 12.30 -6.55
N MET A 50 18.30 11.21 -5.93
CA MET A 50 19.62 10.65 -6.27
C MET A 50 19.80 9.12 -6.20
N ASN A 51 18.76 8.27 -6.25
CA ASN A 51 18.95 6.82 -6.43
C ASN A 51 17.73 6.16 -7.07
N SER A 52 17.94 5.01 -7.73
CA SER A 52 16.90 4.20 -8.37
C SER A 52 15.76 3.85 -7.40
N GLU A 53 14.65 4.56 -7.60
CA GLU A 53 13.41 4.69 -6.83
C GLU A 53 12.79 3.40 -6.26
N SER A 54 12.86 2.30 -7.00
CA SER A 54 12.16 1.05 -6.66
C SER A 54 12.92 0.16 -5.68
N SER A 55 14.25 0.28 -5.56
CA SER A 55 15.03 -0.73 -4.82
C SER A 55 15.04 -0.53 -3.30
N ARG A 56 14.61 0.62 -2.79
CA ARG A 56 14.78 1.00 -1.36
C ARG A 56 13.51 1.23 -0.57
N SER A 57 12.34 1.15 -1.19
CA SER A 57 11.07 1.34 -0.50
C SER A 57 10.14 0.18 -0.77
N HIS A 58 9.43 -0.27 0.26
CA HIS A 58 8.32 -1.21 0.10
C HIS A 58 7.03 -0.40 -0.11
N ALA A 59 6.12 -0.91 -0.94
CA ALA A 59 4.79 -0.34 -1.11
C ALA A 59 3.72 -1.42 -0.92
N VAL A 60 2.62 -1.02 -0.28
CA VAL A 60 1.42 -1.85 -0.15
C VAL A 60 0.26 -1.05 -0.70
N PHE A 61 -0.36 -1.56 -1.76
CA PHE A 61 -1.59 -1.02 -2.33
C PHE A 61 -2.72 -1.99 -2.06
N SER A 62 -3.74 -1.55 -1.32
CA SER A 62 -4.88 -2.40 -0.95
C SER A 62 -6.15 -1.99 -1.68
N VAL A 63 -6.81 -2.96 -2.31
CA VAL A 63 -8.15 -2.82 -2.89
C VAL A 63 -9.13 -3.60 -2.02
N VAL A 64 -10.17 -2.94 -1.53
CA VAL A 64 -11.29 -3.58 -0.84
C VAL A 64 -12.46 -3.64 -1.79
N LEU A 65 -12.89 -4.85 -2.15
CA LEU A 65 -14.04 -5.12 -2.99
C LEU A 65 -15.20 -5.57 -2.10
N THR A 66 -16.26 -4.77 -2.06
CA THR A 66 -17.52 -5.16 -1.42
C THR A 66 -18.54 -5.46 -2.50
N GLN A 67 -19.06 -6.68 -2.50
CA GLN A 67 -20.12 -7.11 -3.39
C GLN A 67 -21.40 -7.32 -2.58
N THR A 68 -22.45 -6.58 -2.93
CA THR A 68 -23.80 -6.82 -2.41
C THR A 68 -24.42 -7.98 -3.18
N LEU A 69 -24.87 -9.00 -2.46
CA LEU A 69 -25.53 -10.19 -2.99
C LEU A 69 -26.97 -10.19 -2.48
N THR A 70 -27.94 -10.15 -3.40
CA THR A 70 -29.36 -10.22 -3.04
C THR A 70 -29.95 -11.52 -3.58
N ASP A 71 -30.46 -12.35 -2.68
CA ASP A 71 -31.28 -13.50 -3.04
C ASP A 71 -32.66 -13.01 -3.50
N THR A 72 -32.98 -13.27 -4.76
CA THR A 72 -34.23 -12.82 -5.37
C THR A 72 -35.45 -13.61 -4.90
N ALA A 73 -35.27 -14.82 -4.36
CA ALA A 73 -36.36 -15.66 -3.89
C ALA A 73 -36.78 -15.29 -2.46
N THR A 74 -35.81 -15.00 -1.60
CA THR A 74 -36.06 -14.67 -0.18
C THR A 74 -36.04 -13.17 0.10
N GLY A 75 -35.53 -12.35 -0.82
CA GLY A 75 -35.31 -10.92 -0.62
C GLY A 75 -34.16 -10.59 0.34
N VAL A 76 -33.43 -11.60 0.83
CA VAL A 76 -32.33 -11.42 1.76
C VAL A 76 -31.11 -10.87 1.03
N THR A 77 -30.56 -9.76 1.54
CA THR A 77 -29.32 -9.18 1.05
C THR A 77 -28.18 -9.45 2.02
N GLY A 78 -27.02 -9.83 1.49
CA GLY A 78 -25.77 -9.96 2.23
C GLY A 78 -24.63 -9.25 1.50
N GLU A 79 -23.48 -9.17 2.16
CA GLU A 79 -22.27 -8.61 1.59
C GLU A 79 -21.15 -9.64 1.58
N LYS A 80 -20.42 -9.68 0.46
CA LYS A 80 -19.15 -10.39 0.35
C LYS A 80 -18.04 -9.36 0.22
N VAL A 81 -17.16 -9.33 1.21
CA VAL A 81 -16.01 -8.42 1.24
C VAL A 81 -14.74 -9.20 0.94
N ALA A 82 -13.95 -8.72 -0.02
CA ALA A 82 -12.63 -9.23 -0.33
C ALA A 82 -11.60 -8.11 -0.22
N ARG A 83 -10.41 -8.44 0.30
CA ARG A 83 -9.27 -7.52 0.36
C ARG A 83 -8.15 -8.10 -0.49
N LEU A 84 -7.75 -7.35 -1.51
CA LEU A 84 -6.58 -7.62 -2.34
C LEU A 84 -5.45 -6.69 -1.92
N SER A 85 -4.29 -7.25 -1.60
CA SER A 85 -3.08 -6.48 -1.28
C SER A 85 -2.01 -6.72 -2.33
N LEU A 86 -1.68 -5.68 -3.08
CA LEU A 86 -0.57 -5.65 -4.04
C LEU A 86 0.66 -5.11 -3.31
N VAL A 87 1.62 -5.99 -3.06
CA VAL A 87 2.81 -5.67 -2.28
C VAL A 87 4.03 -5.65 -3.20
N ASP A 88 4.66 -4.48 -3.28
CA ASP A 88 5.95 -4.25 -3.93
C ASP A 88 7.03 -4.23 -2.84
N LEU A 89 7.94 -5.19 -2.88
CA LEU A 89 9.00 -5.30 -1.89
C LEU A 89 10.31 -4.72 -2.43
N ALA A 90 11.01 -3.96 -1.57
CA ALA A 90 12.32 -3.42 -1.87
C ALA A 90 13.32 -4.52 -2.28
N GLY A 91 14.31 -4.12 -3.07
CA GLY A 91 15.34 -5.01 -3.58
C GLY A 91 16.15 -5.64 -2.45
N SER A 92 16.44 -6.94 -2.56
CA SER A 92 17.19 -7.71 -1.57
C SER A 92 18.71 -7.66 -1.82
N GLU A 93 19.23 -6.63 -2.50
CA GLU A 93 20.65 -6.58 -2.84
C GLU A 93 21.54 -6.60 -1.59
N ARG A 94 22.35 -7.65 -1.46
CA ARG A 94 23.33 -7.76 -0.37
C ARG A 94 24.37 -6.65 -0.50
N ALA A 95 24.52 -5.84 0.55
CA ALA A 95 25.49 -4.76 0.68
C ALA A 95 26.97 -5.14 0.40
N VAL A 96 27.28 -6.44 0.34
CA VAL A 96 28.64 -6.97 0.14
C VAL A 96 29.17 -6.74 -1.28
N LYS A 97 28.32 -6.55 -2.30
CA LYS A 97 28.79 -6.32 -3.68
C LYS A 97 28.98 -4.85 -4.08
N THR A 98 28.58 -3.89 -3.25
CA THR A 98 28.50 -2.48 -3.67
C THR A 98 29.57 -1.58 -3.05
N GLY A 99 30.47 -2.09 -2.21
CA GLY A 99 31.58 -1.31 -1.65
C GLY A 99 31.15 -0.11 -0.80
N ALA A 100 29.89 -0.08 -0.33
CA ALA A 100 29.37 1.03 0.44
C ALA A 100 29.94 1.00 1.87
N VAL A 101 30.93 1.84 2.13
CA VAL A 101 31.48 2.12 3.47
C VAL A 101 30.63 3.22 4.13
N GLY A 102 30.14 2.96 5.34
CA GLY A 102 29.43 3.95 6.18
C GLY A 102 27.93 4.11 5.91
N ASP A 103 27.18 4.43 6.98
CA ASP A 103 25.73 4.74 7.19
C ASP A 103 24.63 4.07 6.36
N ARG A 104 24.87 3.71 5.10
CA ARG A 104 23.98 2.97 4.19
C ARG A 104 23.73 1.51 4.57
N LEU A 105 24.45 0.95 5.55
CA LEU A 105 24.22 -0.41 6.04
C LEU A 105 22.97 -0.52 6.94
N LYS A 106 22.45 0.59 7.48
CA LYS A 106 21.31 0.59 8.41
C LYS A 106 19.93 0.54 7.74
N GLU A 107 19.85 0.72 6.42
CA GLU A 107 18.56 0.75 5.69
C GLU A 107 18.13 -0.62 5.13
N GLY A 108 18.96 -1.66 5.28
CA GLY A 108 18.71 -3.02 4.75
C GLY A 108 18.28 -4.07 5.79
N SER A 109 17.88 -3.63 6.99
CA SER A 109 17.44 -4.50 8.10
C SER A 109 16.05 -4.14 8.58
#